data_AF-A0A8T9B428-F1
#
_entry.id   AF-A0A8T9B428-F1
#
_cell.length_a   1.000
_cell.length_b   1.000
_cell.length_c   1.000
_cell.angle_alpha   90.00
_cell.angle_beta   90.00
_cell.angle_gamma   90.00
#
_symmetry.space_group_name_H-M   'P 1'
#
loop_
_entity.id
_entity.type
_entity.pdbx_description
1 polymer ?
#
loop_
_entity_poly.entity_id
_entity_poly.type
_entity_poly.pdbx_seq_one_letter_code
_entity_poly.pdbx_strand_id
1 'polypeptide(L)'
;MVTIPNITNGEASLFQPHFQLLVPPTAIPNGNIEQLAQDDVINQQILGSPYMAAGPNEFPQYADGDVLISSGAGQTWRLHSSCLKKHSKIFASLLDPNRAARVTKKQREAGMTIRWKLEMVEFTENPTDCRLRSFKLVDHSSKSTLRLNDDVAQRKDKYHKVYDNLFKCIYNIEPELIKDEKKTGGTGYIADAVAILLAAEHLDALHSLHMTLEGIFLRLGQMLWRHVAAKPERWAFMAARIRSAILFREAIVHVVGKLDMKQDIDRRWLMNNPLRCKILELAEKKVKEIKEKKLEVERRLLDYYPPRMMHTQRGNVVPSRATYATDIYLWQARSLVQQYISSSYFSNLHHRGPDGGVHFYRTIGHGGEAYLGKDSLESFYDCFMMSGKAKHCFLDALEFMKDELKPIVRDLLHDRSQAKRHEGEDKLPWLTCAKILEEEFPWEQD
;
A
#
# COMPACT_ATOMS: atom_id res chain seq x y z
N MET A 1 23.04 4.05 15.03
CA MET A 1 21.82 4.89 15.03
C MET A 1 21.85 5.70 13.76
N VAL A 2 21.06 5.32 12.75
CA VAL A 2 20.94 6.07 11.49
C VAL A 2 19.52 6.62 11.45
N THR A 3 19.44 7.94 11.58
CA THR A 3 18.20 8.72 11.53
C THR A 3 17.77 8.81 10.07
N ILE A 4 16.74 8.04 9.70
CA ILE A 4 16.03 8.25 8.43
C ILE A 4 15.39 9.64 8.50
N PRO A 5 15.50 10.49 7.45
CA PRO A 5 14.88 11.80 7.45
C PRO A 5 13.37 11.65 7.68
N ASN A 6 12.89 12.39 8.68
CA ASN A 6 11.49 12.47 9.07
C ASN A 6 10.66 13.00 7.89
N ILE A 7 10.12 12.10 7.06
CA ILE A 7 9.03 12.44 6.15
C ILE A 7 7.82 12.70 7.05
N THR A 8 7.35 13.94 6.93
CA THR A 8 6.56 14.68 7.90
C THR A 8 5.22 14.02 8.26
N ASN A 9 4.68 14.43 9.42
CA ASN A 9 3.38 14.06 10.00
C ASN A 9 2.13 14.22 9.08
N GLY A 10 2.28 14.59 7.80
CA GLY A 10 1.18 14.75 6.85
C GLY A 10 0.58 13.43 6.35
N GLU A 11 1.39 12.40 6.12
CA GLU A 11 0.94 11.12 5.55
C GLU A 11 0.04 10.30 6.49
N ALA A 12 0.14 10.55 7.80
CA ALA A 12 -0.72 9.88 8.78
C ALA A 12 -2.20 10.26 8.62
N SER A 13 -2.49 11.47 8.14
CA SER A 13 -3.87 11.92 7.90
C SER A 13 -4.48 11.34 6.61
N LEU A 14 -3.66 10.94 5.63
CA LEU A 14 -4.14 10.44 4.34
C LEU A 14 -4.86 9.10 4.47
N PHE A 15 -4.47 8.27 5.44
CA PHE A 15 -4.96 6.91 5.61
C PHE A 15 -5.84 6.70 6.85
N GLN A 16 -6.34 7.77 7.47
CA GLN A 16 -7.33 7.68 8.55
C GLN A 16 -8.75 7.63 7.96
N PRO A 17 -9.42 6.48 7.95
CA PRO A 17 -10.87 6.44 7.98
C PRO A 17 -11.31 6.67 9.44
N HIS A 18 -11.86 7.85 9.74
CA HIS A 18 -12.63 8.06 10.96
C HIS A 18 -13.96 7.31 10.82
N PHE A 19 -13.93 5.99 11.00
CA PHE A 19 -15.11 5.16 11.19
C PHE A 19 -15.07 4.64 12.63
N GLN A 20 -15.49 5.50 13.56
CA GLN A 20 -15.95 5.06 14.87
C GLN A 20 -17.46 4.89 14.77
N LEU A 21 -17.92 3.64 14.96
CA LEU A 21 -19.33 3.33 15.18
C LEU A 21 -19.80 4.12 16.42
N LEU A 22 -20.78 5.01 16.25
CA LEU A 22 -21.43 5.70 17.36
C LEU A 22 -22.85 5.16 17.57
N VAL A 23 -23.09 4.79 18.83
CA VAL A 23 -24.34 4.45 19.50
C VAL A 23 -25.34 5.62 19.41
N PRO A 24 -26.68 5.38 19.33
CA PRO A 24 -27.64 6.43 18.98
C PRO A 24 -27.83 7.47 20.10
N PRO A 25 -27.92 8.77 19.77
CA PRO A 25 -28.36 9.78 20.72
C PRO A 25 -29.89 9.89 20.77
N THR A 26 -30.37 10.00 22.00
CA THR A 26 -31.75 10.24 22.43
C THR A 26 -32.29 11.62 22.03
N ALA A 27 -33.60 11.61 21.75
CA ALA A 27 -34.61 12.68 21.62
C ALA A 27 -34.24 14.17 21.83
N ILE A 28 -34.72 15.00 20.89
CA ILE A 28 -34.86 16.46 20.95
C ILE A 28 -36.30 16.81 21.42
N PRO A 29 -36.52 17.92 22.15
CA PRO A 29 -37.80 18.61 22.14
C PRO A 29 -37.74 20.02 21.50
N ASN A 30 -38.66 20.20 20.54
CA ASN A 30 -39.46 21.37 20.11
C ASN A 30 -39.08 22.83 20.45
N GLY A 31 -39.32 23.71 19.46
CA GLY A 31 -39.77 25.09 19.70
C GLY A 31 -39.72 26.06 18.50
N ASN A 32 -40.92 26.45 18.00
CA ASN A 32 -41.38 27.69 17.33
C ASN A 32 -40.66 28.24 16.07
N ILE A 33 -41.28 28.38 14.88
CA ILE A 33 -42.44 29.19 14.39
C ILE A 33 -42.12 30.70 14.25
N GLU A 34 -42.41 31.22 13.04
CA GLU A 34 -42.44 32.62 12.54
C GLU A 34 -41.08 33.11 12.01
N GLN A 35 -40.93 33.67 10.80
CA GLN A 35 -41.79 34.61 10.10
C GLN A 35 -41.68 34.45 8.56
N LEU A 36 -42.85 34.38 7.93
CA LEU A 36 -43.12 34.74 6.54
C LEU A 36 -43.17 36.28 6.42
N ALA A 37 -42.89 36.76 5.20
CA ALA A 37 -43.22 38.08 4.64
C ALA A 37 -42.02 38.99 4.36
N GLN A 38 -41.38 38.75 3.21
CA GLN A 38 -40.87 39.74 2.26
C GLN A 38 -40.00 38.99 1.26
N ASP A 39 -40.49 38.81 0.03
CA ASP A 39 -39.67 38.79 -1.21
C ASP A 39 -40.56 38.57 -2.46
N ASP A 40 -41.75 39.18 -2.45
CA ASP A 40 -42.76 39.08 -3.52
C ASP A 40 -42.53 40.08 -4.67
N VAL A 41 -41.27 40.54 -4.88
CA VAL A 41 -40.95 41.56 -5.90
C VAL A 41 -39.91 41.07 -6.94
N ILE A 42 -39.37 39.85 -6.81
CA ILE A 42 -38.39 39.28 -7.78
C ILE A 42 -39.03 38.16 -8.64
N ASN A 43 -40.34 38.21 -8.91
CA ASN A 43 -41.04 37.15 -9.64
C ASN A 43 -41.51 37.52 -11.06
N GLN A 44 -41.03 38.62 -11.67
CA GLN A 44 -41.44 39.00 -13.03
C GLN A 44 -40.33 39.17 -14.08
N GLN A 45 -39.12 38.65 -13.85
CA GLN A 45 -38.03 38.70 -14.86
C GLN A 45 -37.41 37.34 -15.25
N ILE A 46 -38.07 36.21 -14.95
CA ILE A 46 -37.63 34.88 -15.43
C ILE A 46 -38.76 34.15 -16.16
N LEU A 47 -39.43 34.85 -17.07
CA LEU A 47 -40.31 34.26 -18.08
C LEU A 47 -39.89 34.82 -19.43
N GLY A 48 -38.82 34.25 -19.97
CA GLY A 48 -38.33 34.60 -21.30
C GLY A 48 -36.84 34.30 -21.46
N SER A 49 -36.49 33.05 -21.76
CA SER A 49 -35.35 32.82 -22.65
C SER A 49 -35.54 31.54 -23.47
N PRO A 50 -35.31 31.60 -24.80
CA PRO A 50 -35.66 30.54 -25.73
C PRO A 50 -34.55 29.48 -25.84
N TYR A 51 -34.95 28.25 -26.16
CA TYR A 51 -34.13 27.15 -26.70
C TYR A 51 -32.69 27.07 -26.17
N MET A 52 -32.47 26.25 -25.14
CA MET A 52 -31.12 25.75 -24.87
C MET A 52 -30.67 24.90 -26.05
N ALA A 53 -29.67 25.39 -26.78
CA ALA A 53 -28.94 24.65 -27.78
C ALA A 53 -28.51 23.29 -27.20
N ALA A 54 -28.49 22.24 -28.04
CA ALA A 54 -28.04 20.91 -27.67
C ALA A 54 -26.70 21.01 -26.93
N GLY A 55 -26.72 20.74 -25.62
CA GLY A 55 -25.53 20.83 -24.78
C GLY A 55 -24.41 19.93 -25.30
N PRO A 56 -23.15 20.23 -24.97
CA PRO A 56 -22.01 19.42 -25.39
C PRO A 56 -22.20 17.95 -24.99
N ASN A 57 -22.13 17.01 -25.95
CA ASN A 57 -22.32 15.58 -25.66
C ASN A 57 -21.04 14.93 -25.08
N GLU A 58 -20.51 15.53 -24.03
CA GLU A 58 -19.27 15.12 -23.38
C GLU A 58 -19.39 15.26 -21.86
N PHE A 59 -18.52 14.57 -21.15
CA PHE A 59 -18.40 14.72 -19.70
C PHE A 59 -18.07 16.18 -19.34
N PRO A 60 -18.70 16.79 -18.31
CA PRO A 60 -19.65 16.22 -17.35
C PRO A 60 -21.14 16.38 -17.72
N GLN A 61 -21.49 16.76 -18.95
CA GLN A 61 -22.82 17.23 -19.34
C GLN A 61 -23.41 16.49 -20.55
N TYR A 62 -23.61 15.17 -20.47
CA TYR A 62 -24.13 14.40 -21.60
C TYR A 62 -25.54 14.83 -22.02
N ALA A 63 -25.74 15.10 -23.32
CA ALA A 63 -27.02 15.58 -23.84
C ALA A 63 -28.15 14.54 -23.70
N ASP A 64 -27.80 13.25 -23.68
CA ASP A 64 -28.70 12.11 -23.49
C ASP A 64 -28.76 11.59 -22.05
N GLY A 65 -27.94 12.15 -21.14
CA GLY A 65 -27.91 11.76 -19.73
C GLY A 65 -29.27 11.92 -19.04
N ASP A 66 -29.71 10.92 -18.29
CA ASP A 66 -31.02 10.82 -17.65
C ASP A 66 -30.99 11.08 -16.13
N VAL A 67 -29.82 11.38 -15.56
CA VAL A 67 -29.61 11.75 -14.17
C VAL A 67 -28.95 13.13 -14.11
N LEU A 68 -29.56 14.06 -13.39
CA LEU A 68 -28.94 15.35 -13.06
C LEU A 68 -28.50 15.31 -11.59
N ILE A 69 -27.20 15.46 -11.34
CA ILE A 69 -26.63 15.61 -10.01
C ILE A 69 -26.28 17.08 -9.82
N SER A 70 -26.76 17.70 -8.76
CA SER A 70 -26.45 19.08 -8.40
C SER A 70 -25.77 19.16 -7.04
N SER A 71 -24.71 19.94 -6.94
CA SER A 71 -24.18 20.36 -5.65
C SER A 71 -24.92 21.61 -5.16
N GLY A 72 -25.06 21.76 -3.84
CA GLY A 72 -25.57 22.98 -3.22
C GLY A 72 -24.73 24.24 -3.50
N ALA A 73 -23.62 24.09 -4.23
CA ALA A 73 -22.68 25.11 -4.64
C ALA A 73 -22.77 25.48 -6.14
N GLY A 74 -23.69 24.86 -6.89
CA GLY A 74 -23.95 25.20 -8.29
C GLY A 74 -23.25 24.32 -9.34
N GLN A 75 -22.35 23.41 -8.92
CA GLN A 75 -21.78 22.42 -9.85
C GLN A 75 -22.84 21.40 -10.21
N THR A 76 -22.94 21.04 -11.49
CA THR A 76 -23.86 20.00 -11.94
C THR A 76 -23.17 18.97 -12.83
N TRP A 77 -23.67 17.75 -12.78
CA TRP A 77 -23.29 16.65 -13.67
C TRP A 77 -24.54 16.04 -14.28
N ARG A 78 -24.58 15.92 -15.61
CA ARG A 78 -25.65 15.23 -16.33
C ARG A 78 -25.11 13.90 -16.84
N LEU A 79 -25.51 12.82 -16.19
CA LEU A 79 -24.94 11.48 -16.31
C LEU A 79 -26.04 10.44 -16.62
N HIS A 80 -25.60 9.22 -16.94
CA HIS A 80 -26.44 8.06 -17.23
C HIS A 80 -26.68 7.19 -16.01
N SER A 81 -27.96 6.89 -15.75
CA SER A 81 -28.40 5.97 -14.71
C SER A 81 -27.84 4.57 -14.94
N SER A 82 -27.77 4.11 -16.19
CA SER A 82 -27.17 2.81 -16.54
C SER A 82 -25.72 2.69 -16.04
N CYS A 83 -24.90 3.72 -16.26
CA CYS A 83 -23.51 3.75 -15.79
C CYS A 83 -23.43 3.79 -14.26
N LEU A 84 -24.19 4.69 -13.63
CA LEU A 84 -24.14 4.87 -12.17
C LEU A 84 -24.62 3.63 -11.42
N LYS A 85 -25.73 3.02 -11.84
CA LYS A 85 -26.29 1.80 -11.23
C LYS A 85 -25.39 0.59 -11.39
N LYS A 86 -24.71 0.47 -12.55
CA LYS A 86 -23.78 -0.63 -12.82
C LYS A 86 -22.61 -0.62 -11.83
N HIS A 87 -22.11 0.57 -11.48
CA HIS A 87 -20.90 0.70 -10.68
C HIS A 87 -21.17 0.85 -9.19
N SER A 88 -22.33 1.37 -8.77
CA SER A 88 -22.64 1.70 -7.36
C SER A 88 -23.99 1.13 -6.92
N LYS A 89 -23.99 0.33 -5.85
CA LYS A 89 -25.23 -0.19 -5.28
C LYS A 89 -26.10 0.90 -4.64
N ILE A 90 -25.48 1.95 -4.11
CA ILE A 90 -26.20 3.11 -3.56
C ILE A 90 -26.89 3.91 -4.68
N PHE A 91 -26.24 4.13 -5.83
CA PHE A 91 -26.95 4.72 -6.96
C PHE A 91 -28.02 3.78 -7.52
N ALA A 92 -27.81 2.45 -7.47
CA ALA A 92 -28.84 1.48 -7.84
C ALA A 92 -30.11 1.60 -6.98
N SER A 93 -29.97 1.79 -5.66
CA SER A 93 -31.11 1.95 -4.74
C SER A 93 -31.77 3.33 -4.82
N LEU A 94 -31.00 4.39 -5.09
CA LEU A 94 -31.51 5.75 -5.23
C LEU A 94 -32.25 5.98 -6.56
N LEU A 95 -31.73 5.43 -7.66
CA LEU A 95 -32.25 5.64 -9.02
C LEU A 95 -33.35 4.63 -9.38
N ASP A 96 -34.27 4.40 -8.45
CA ASP A 96 -35.38 3.46 -8.62
C ASP A 96 -36.31 3.87 -9.78
N PRO A 97 -36.63 2.95 -10.73
CA PRO A 97 -37.58 3.20 -11.80
C PRO A 97 -38.95 3.73 -11.35
N ASN A 98 -39.42 3.31 -10.17
CA ASN A 98 -40.71 3.75 -9.63
C ASN A 98 -40.72 5.23 -9.20
N ARG A 99 -39.53 5.77 -8.93
CA ARG A 99 -39.31 7.17 -8.53
C ARG A 99 -38.80 8.03 -9.69
N ALA A 100 -38.85 7.52 -10.92
CA ALA A 100 -38.43 8.22 -12.12
C ALA A 100 -39.52 9.19 -12.62
N ALA A 101 -39.13 10.39 -13.04
CA ALA A 101 -40.05 11.25 -13.78
C ALA A 101 -40.46 10.63 -15.12
N ARG A 102 -41.71 10.86 -15.49
CA ARG A 102 -42.25 10.51 -16.80
C ARG A 102 -41.82 11.54 -17.83
N VAL A 103 -40.90 11.16 -18.70
CA VAL A 103 -40.47 11.96 -19.86
C VAL A 103 -41.32 11.56 -21.06
N THR A 104 -42.13 12.48 -21.57
CA THR A 104 -42.97 12.26 -22.76
C THR A 104 -42.16 12.33 -24.06
N LYS A 105 -42.69 11.76 -25.14
CA LYS A 105 -42.04 11.77 -26.47
C LYS A 105 -41.68 13.19 -26.94
N LYS A 106 -42.60 14.14 -26.75
CA LYS A 106 -42.41 15.56 -27.08
C LYS A 106 -41.31 16.22 -26.24
N GLN A 107 -41.20 15.85 -24.95
CA GLN A 107 -40.14 16.35 -24.08
C GLN A 107 -38.77 15.79 -24.47
N ARG A 108 -38.72 14.53 -24.91
CA ARG A 108 -37.50 13.90 -25.41
C ARG A 108 -37.00 14.54 -26.71
N GLU A 109 -37.92 14.85 -27.63
CA GLU A 109 -37.65 15.61 -28.85
C GLU A 109 -37.18 17.05 -28.55
N ALA A 110 -37.58 17.61 -27.41
CA ALA A 110 -37.10 18.90 -26.89
C ALA A 110 -35.80 18.80 -26.06
N GLY A 111 -35.13 17.65 -26.03
CA GLY A 111 -33.85 17.47 -25.32
C GLY A 111 -33.96 17.30 -23.79
N MET A 112 -35.17 17.20 -23.24
CA MET A 112 -35.39 16.89 -21.82
C MET A 112 -35.32 15.38 -21.60
N THR A 113 -34.16 14.90 -21.14
CA THR A 113 -33.93 13.47 -20.86
C THR A 113 -33.86 13.15 -19.36
N ILE A 114 -33.83 14.16 -18.48
CA ILE A 114 -33.67 13.98 -17.04
C ILE A 114 -34.87 13.25 -16.44
N ARG A 115 -34.60 12.08 -15.86
CA ARG A 115 -35.57 11.24 -15.14
C ARG A 115 -35.38 11.32 -13.63
N TRP A 116 -34.15 11.49 -13.16
CA TRP A 116 -33.82 11.63 -11.74
C TRP A 116 -33.00 12.89 -11.49
N LYS A 117 -33.34 13.63 -10.42
CA LYS A 117 -32.54 14.73 -9.89
C LYS A 117 -31.98 14.34 -8.53
N LEU A 118 -30.66 14.36 -8.39
CA LEU A 118 -29.95 14.08 -7.15
C LEU A 118 -29.30 15.36 -6.63
N GLU A 119 -29.45 15.63 -5.34
CA GLU A 119 -28.74 16.70 -4.65
C GLU A 119 -27.64 16.11 -3.75
N MET A 120 -26.43 16.68 -3.84
CA MET A 120 -25.35 16.39 -2.91
C MET A 120 -25.61 17.07 -1.58
N VAL A 121 -25.75 16.27 -0.53
CA VAL A 121 -25.95 16.71 0.85
C VAL A 121 -24.72 16.39 1.69
N GLU A 122 -24.63 16.99 2.88
CA GLU A 122 -23.57 16.69 3.85
C GLU A 122 -23.47 15.18 4.10
N PHE A 123 -22.25 14.71 4.29
CA PHE A 123 -21.99 13.28 4.46
C PHE A 123 -22.66 12.77 5.74
N THR A 124 -23.61 11.86 5.59
CA THR A 124 -24.50 11.45 6.69
C THR A 124 -23.79 10.70 7.80
N GLU A 125 -22.75 9.94 7.47
CA GLU A 125 -22.01 9.12 8.46
C GLU A 125 -20.99 9.96 9.22
N ASN A 126 -20.40 10.98 8.57
CA ASN A 126 -19.48 11.90 9.21
C ASN A 126 -19.61 13.32 8.62
N PRO A 127 -20.47 14.17 9.21
CA PRO A 127 -20.71 15.52 8.72
C PRO A 127 -19.47 16.43 8.72
N THR A 128 -18.43 16.07 9.48
CA THR A 128 -17.17 16.84 9.54
C THR A 128 -16.24 16.56 8.36
N ASP A 129 -16.42 15.43 7.65
CA ASP A 129 -15.61 15.15 6.46
C ASP A 129 -16.11 15.96 5.26
N CYS A 130 -15.49 17.11 5.07
CA CYS A 130 -15.85 18.01 3.98
C CYS A 130 -15.55 17.46 2.57
N ARG A 131 -14.81 16.34 2.44
CA ARG A 131 -14.43 15.72 1.15
C ARG A 131 -15.51 14.82 0.56
N LEU A 132 -16.39 14.27 1.40
CA LEU A 132 -17.43 13.31 0.99
C LEU A 132 -18.81 13.94 1.05
N ARG A 133 -19.75 13.42 0.25
CA ARG A 133 -21.15 13.85 0.17
C ARG A 133 -22.06 12.64 0.04
N SER A 134 -23.23 12.73 0.65
CA SER A 134 -24.31 11.79 0.43
C SER A 134 -25.26 12.33 -0.63
N PHE A 135 -26.13 11.49 -1.18
CA PHE A 135 -26.99 11.85 -2.30
C PHE A 135 -28.46 11.67 -1.91
N LYS A 136 -29.26 12.70 -2.18
CA LYS A 136 -30.71 12.68 -1.94
C LYS A 136 -31.45 12.86 -3.26
N LEU A 137 -32.50 12.06 -3.47
CA LEU A 137 -33.41 12.27 -4.60
C LEU A 137 -34.33 13.47 -4.31
N VAL A 138 -34.45 14.38 -5.29
CA VAL A 138 -35.22 15.62 -5.17
C VAL A 138 -36.28 15.69 -6.27
N ASP A 139 -37.41 16.33 -5.96
CA ASP A 139 -38.48 16.55 -6.92
C ASP A 139 -38.07 17.48 -8.06
N HIS A 140 -38.72 17.30 -9.21
CA HIS A 140 -38.37 18.06 -10.42
C HIS A 140 -38.71 19.54 -10.34
N SER A 141 -39.67 19.92 -9.49
CA SER A 141 -40.09 21.31 -9.24
C SER A 141 -39.19 22.04 -8.26
N SER A 142 -38.39 21.32 -7.46
CA SER A 142 -37.51 21.93 -6.47
C SER A 142 -36.37 22.66 -7.19
N LYS A 143 -36.29 23.98 -6.98
CA LYS A 143 -35.09 24.74 -7.36
C LYS A 143 -33.94 24.28 -6.47
N SER A 144 -32.75 24.10 -7.06
CA SER A 144 -31.53 23.81 -6.30
C SER A 144 -31.33 24.94 -5.27
N THR A 145 -31.34 24.60 -3.98
CA THR A 145 -31.12 25.58 -2.92
C THR A 145 -29.63 25.93 -2.92
N LEU A 146 -29.27 27.05 -3.55
CA LEU A 146 -27.90 27.58 -3.48
C LEU A 146 -27.61 27.99 -2.04
N ARG A 147 -26.72 27.26 -1.36
CA ARG A 147 -26.25 27.64 -0.01
C ARG A 147 -25.05 28.57 -0.17
N LEU A 148 -25.32 29.87 -0.20
CA LEU A 148 -24.32 30.94 -0.25
C LEU A 148 -23.83 31.27 1.16
N ASN A 149 -22.90 30.47 1.70
CA ASN A 149 -22.10 30.85 2.87
C ASN A 149 -20.62 30.84 2.47
N ASP A 150 -19.84 31.85 2.89
CA ASP A 150 -18.41 32.00 2.53
C ASP A 150 -17.54 30.84 3.03
N ASP A 151 -17.86 30.24 4.18
CA ASP A 151 -17.20 29.01 4.68
C ASP A 151 -17.41 27.78 3.77
N VAL A 152 -18.47 27.79 2.97
CA VAL A 152 -18.73 26.74 1.99
C VAL A 152 -17.76 26.88 0.83
N ALA A 153 -17.32 28.09 0.46
CA ALA A 153 -16.47 28.33 -0.71
C ALA A 153 -15.14 27.57 -0.68
N GLN A 154 -14.43 27.54 0.44
CA GLN A 154 -13.20 26.73 0.58
C GLN A 154 -13.46 25.22 0.65
N ARG A 155 -14.66 24.81 1.09
CA ARG A 155 -15.08 23.40 1.12
C ARG A 155 -15.56 22.93 -0.27
N LYS A 156 -16.02 23.83 -1.15
CA LYS A 156 -16.54 23.54 -2.50
C LYS A 156 -15.53 22.77 -3.35
N ASP A 157 -14.30 23.27 -3.42
CA ASP A 157 -13.29 22.70 -4.33
C ASP A 157 -12.87 21.28 -3.96
N LYS A 158 -12.97 20.92 -2.67
CA LYS A 158 -12.47 19.64 -2.17
C LYS A 158 -13.32 18.45 -2.61
N TYR A 159 -14.64 18.49 -2.43
CA TYR A 159 -15.49 17.35 -2.81
C TYR A 159 -15.85 17.38 -4.30
N HIS A 160 -15.95 18.55 -4.93
CA HIS A 160 -16.22 18.63 -6.37
C HIS A 160 -15.18 17.86 -7.16
N LYS A 161 -13.88 18.09 -6.90
CA LYS A 161 -12.79 17.37 -7.57
C LYS A 161 -12.84 15.86 -7.31
N VAL A 162 -13.15 15.45 -6.07
CA VAL A 162 -13.24 14.03 -5.71
C VAL A 162 -14.34 13.33 -6.49
N TYR A 163 -15.55 13.90 -6.51
CA TYR A 163 -16.68 13.31 -7.24
C TYR A 163 -16.54 13.43 -8.75
N ASP A 164 -15.96 14.51 -9.26
CA ASP A 164 -15.67 14.66 -10.68
C ASP A 164 -14.71 13.55 -11.16
N ASN A 165 -13.63 13.31 -10.41
CA ASN A 165 -12.69 12.23 -10.69
C ASN A 165 -13.31 10.84 -10.50
N LEU A 166 -14.16 10.65 -9.50
CA LEU A 166 -14.90 9.40 -9.33
C LEU A 166 -15.82 9.12 -10.53
N PHE A 167 -16.56 10.13 -10.99
CA PHE A 167 -17.42 9.99 -12.16
C PHE A 167 -16.60 9.75 -13.42
N LYS A 168 -15.46 10.43 -13.61
CA LYS A 168 -14.50 10.10 -14.68
C LYS A 168 -14.12 8.61 -14.64
N CYS A 169 -13.77 8.07 -13.47
CA CYS A 169 -13.48 6.64 -13.31
C CYS A 169 -14.66 5.73 -13.71
N ILE A 170 -15.91 6.08 -13.35
CA ILE A 170 -17.12 5.33 -13.75
C ILE A 170 -17.31 5.33 -15.27
N TYR A 171 -16.90 6.40 -15.94
CA TYR A 171 -16.95 6.54 -17.40
C TYR A 171 -15.68 6.04 -18.10
N ASN A 172 -14.76 5.43 -17.37
CA ASN A 172 -13.46 5.01 -17.90
C ASN A 172 -12.66 6.17 -18.53
N ILE A 173 -12.82 7.37 -17.98
CA ILE A 173 -12.07 8.59 -18.30
C ILE A 173 -10.95 8.73 -17.26
N GLU A 174 -9.76 9.15 -17.69
CA GLU A 174 -8.63 9.37 -16.78
C GLU A 174 -8.98 10.49 -15.77
N PRO A 175 -8.85 10.24 -14.45
CA PRO A 175 -9.08 11.27 -13.46
C PRO A 175 -7.95 12.33 -13.46
N GLU A 176 -8.31 13.55 -13.13
CA GLU A 176 -7.38 14.68 -13.02
C GLU A 176 -6.78 14.74 -11.61
N LEU A 177 -5.66 14.05 -11.45
CA LEU A 177 -4.90 13.97 -10.21
C LEU A 177 -3.77 14.99 -10.19
N ILE A 178 -3.38 15.47 -9.01
CA ILE A 178 -2.22 16.35 -8.84
C ILE A 178 -0.95 15.61 -9.26
N LYS A 179 -0.31 16.05 -10.35
CA LYS A 179 0.93 15.44 -10.90
C LYS A 179 2.22 16.14 -10.43
N ASP A 180 2.17 16.95 -9.37
CA ASP A 180 3.33 17.72 -8.90
C ASP A 180 4.33 16.86 -8.10
N GLU A 181 5.01 15.97 -8.82
CA GLU A 181 6.03 15.07 -8.28
C GLU A 181 7.18 15.84 -7.62
N LYS A 182 7.57 16.99 -8.18
CA LYS A 182 8.73 17.76 -7.73
C LYS A 182 8.49 18.51 -6.42
N LYS A 183 7.30 19.08 -6.21
CA LYS A 183 7.01 19.78 -4.93
C LYS A 183 6.53 18.85 -3.82
N THR A 184 5.73 17.83 -4.15
CA THR A 184 5.00 17.06 -3.14
C THR A 184 5.52 15.64 -2.96
N GLY A 185 6.50 15.20 -3.75
CA GLY A 185 6.98 13.81 -3.71
C GLY A 185 5.88 12.80 -4.03
N GLY A 186 4.86 13.20 -4.80
CA GLY A 186 3.70 12.36 -5.15
C GLY A 186 2.63 12.25 -4.06
N THR A 187 2.79 12.89 -2.90
CA THR A 187 1.79 12.85 -1.81
C THR A 187 0.45 13.44 -2.22
N GLY A 188 0.43 14.50 -3.05
CA GLY A 188 -0.80 15.07 -3.60
C GLY A 188 -1.56 14.10 -4.51
N TYR A 189 -0.83 13.36 -5.36
CA TYR A 189 -1.40 12.31 -6.21
C TYR A 189 -2.04 11.21 -5.37
N ILE A 190 -1.32 10.74 -4.33
CA ILE A 190 -1.81 9.72 -3.40
C ILE A 190 -3.05 10.23 -2.67
N ALA A 191 -3.04 11.48 -2.19
CA ALA A 191 -4.17 12.08 -1.50
C ALA A 191 -5.43 12.12 -2.38
N ASP A 192 -5.31 12.54 -3.64
CA ASP A 192 -6.42 12.53 -4.60
C ASP A 192 -6.90 11.08 -4.86
N ALA A 193 -6.00 10.14 -5.10
CA ALA A 193 -6.33 8.74 -5.37
C ALA A 193 -7.04 8.08 -4.17
N VAL A 194 -6.57 8.35 -2.95
CA VAL A 194 -7.21 7.87 -1.72
C VAL A 194 -8.59 8.53 -1.53
N ALA A 195 -8.75 9.80 -1.87
CA ALA A 195 -10.06 10.45 -1.78
C ALA A 195 -11.08 9.83 -2.75
N ILE A 196 -10.67 9.45 -3.96
CA ILE A 196 -11.52 8.71 -4.90
C ILE A 196 -11.88 7.33 -4.34
N LEU A 197 -10.90 6.61 -3.76
CA LEU A 197 -11.13 5.32 -3.11
C LEU A 197 -12.18 5.43 -1.99
N LEU A 198 -12.05 6.44 -1.11
CA LEU A 198 -13.01 6.67 -0.03
C LEU A 198 -14.41 7.01 -0.55
N ALA A 199 -14.51 7.83 -1.60
CA ALA A 199 -15.80 8.13 -2.22
C ALA A 199 -16.43 6.91 -2.91
N ALA A 200 -15.60 6.07 -3.55
CA ALA A 200 -16.03 4.81 -4.15
C ALA A 200 -16.50 3.81 -3.09
N GLU A 201 -15.84 3.72 -1.94
CA GLU A 201 -16.28 2.88 -0.82
C GLU A 201 -17.60 3.37 -0.24
N HIS A 202 -17.73 4.67 0.01
CA HIS A 202 -18.96 5.26 0.52
C HIS A 202 -20.14 4.99 -0.42
N LEU A 203 -19.91 4.96 -1.74
CA LEU A 203 -20.94 4.66 -2.73
C LEU A 203 -21.09 3.16 -3.05
N ASP A 204 -20.44 2.28 -2.31
CA ASP A 204 -20.41 0.83 -2.55
C ASP A 204 -20.10 0.51 -4.02
N ALA A 205 -19.01 1.12 -4.52
CA ALA A 205 -18.54 1.05 -5.89
C ALA A 205 -17.14 0.43 -6.05
N LEU A 206 -16.47 0.08 -4.94
CA LEU A 206 -15.12 -0.50 -4.98
C LEU A 206 -15.05 -1.78 -5.80
N HIS A 207 -16.06 -2.65 -5.72
CA HIS A 207 -16.07 -3.89 -6.50
C HIS A 207 -15.93 -3.65 -8.00
N SER A 208 -16.52 -2.58 -8.53
CA SER A 208 -16.42 -2.24 -9.95
C SER A 208 -15.20 -1.38 -10.30
N LEU A 209 -14.63 -0.65 -9.34
CA LEU A 209 -13.58 0.34 -9.60
C LEU A 209 -12.19 -0.09 -9.13
N HIS A 210 -12.04 -1.26 -8.52
CA HIS A 210 -10.77 -1.73 -7.95
C HIS A 210 -9.61 -1.75 -8.97
N MET A 211 -9.83 -2.25 -10.19
CA MET A 211 -8.81 -2.27 -11.25
C MET A 211 -8.39 -0.85 -11.67
N THR A 212 -9.36 0.06 -11.81
CA THR A 212 -9.09 1.46 -12.15
C THR A 212 -8.28 2.15 -11.06
N LEU A 213 -8.63 1.91 -9.79
CA LEU A 213 -7.91 2.44 -8.63
C LEU A 213 -6.51 1.85 -8.51
N GLU A 214 -6.34 0.55 -8.72
CA GLU A 214 -5.03 -0.09 -8.77
C GLU A 214 -4.16 0.55 -9.85
N GLY A 215 -4.69 0.69 -11.07
CA GLY A 215 -4.00 1.36 -12.18
C GLY A 215 -3.61 2.81 -11.84
N ILE A 216 -4.47 3.55 -11.14
CA ILE A 216 -4.16 4.90 -10.64
C ILE A 216 -2.93 4.86 -9.73
N PHE A 217 -2.88 3.97 -8.73
CA PHE A 217 -1.73 3.90 -7.82
C PHE A 217 -0.46 3.46 -8.52
N LEU A 218 -0.53 2.41 -9.36
CA LEU A 218 0.65 1.83 -10.02
C LEU A 218 1.34 2.81 -10.99
N ARG A 219 0.64 3.82 -11.52
CA ARG A 219 1.25 4.88 -12.35
C ARG A 219 2.35 5.68 -11.65
N LEU A 220 2.35 5.75 -10.31
CA LEU A 220 3.43 6.39 -9.54
C LEU A 220 4.78 5.62 -9.65
N GLY A 221 4.76 4.37 -10.11
CA GLY A 221 5.97 3.58 -10.35
C GLY A 221 6.86 3.46 -9.12
N GLN A 222 8.14 3.83 -9.24
CA GLN A 222 9.11 3.68 -8.15
C GLN A 222 8.82 4.57 -6.93
N MET A 223 8.12 5.69 -7.12
CA MET A 223 7.74 6.55 -5.99
C MET A 223 6.75 5.86 -5.06
N LEU A 224 5.80 5.11 -5.61
CA LEU A 224 4.85 4.31 -4.85
C LEU A 224 5.56 3.36 -3.89
N TRP A 225 6.58 2.64 -4.36
CA TRP A 225 7.28 1.64 -3.55
C TRP A 225 8.02 2.26 -2.35
N ARG A 226 8.53 3.50 -2.49
CA ARG A 226 9.09 4.25 -1.36
C ARG A 226 8.01 4.60 -0.34
N HIS A 227 6.85 5.05 -0.78
CA HIS A 227 5.69 5.32 0.07
C HIS A 227 5.18 4.05 0.79
N VAL A 228 5.15 2.93 0.07
CA VAL A 228 4.79 1.62 0.64
C VAL A 228 5.77 1.21 1.72
N ALA A 229 7.08 1.27 1.47
CA ALA A 229 8.10 0.93 2.46
C ALA A 229 8.08 1.87 3.70
N ALA A 230 7.72 3.14 3.51
CA ALA A 230 7.60 4.12 4.59
C ALA A 230 6.48 3.77 5.57
N LYS A 231 5.26 3.50 5.07
CA LYS A 231 4.06 3.19 5.88
C LYS A 231 3.36 1.90 5.44
N PRO A 232 4.03 0.75 5.56
CA PRO A 232 3.58 -0.50 4.96
C PRO A 232 2.28 -1.04 5.55
N GLU A 233 2.02 -0.82 6.85
CA GLU A 233 0.77 -1.25 7.50
C GLU A 233 -0.47 -0.57 6.90
N ARG A 234 -0.34 0.70 6.49
CA ARG A 234 -1.43 1.47 5.87
C ARG A 234 -1.64 1.05 4.43
N TRP A 235 -0.55 0.85 3.69
CA TRP A 235 -0.60 0.37 2.32
C TRP A 235 -1.10 -1.07 2.21
N ALA A 236 -0.75 -1.95 3.16
CA ALA A 236 -1.29 -3.31 3.21
C ALA A 236 -2.81 -3.30 3.40
N PHE A 237 -3.32 -2.45 4.31
CA PHE A 237 -4.75 -2.30 4.51
C PHE A 237 -5.46 -1.72 3.29
N MET A 238 -4.89 -0.69 2.65
CA MET A 238 -5.45 -0.14 1.42
C MET A 238 -5.47 -1.19 0.30
N ALA A 239 -4.35 -1.88 0.07
CA ALA A 239 -4.23 -2.91 -0.93
C ALA A 239 -5.26 -4.02 -0.71
N ALA A 240 -5.51 -4.41 0.55
CA ALA A 240 -6.56 -5.36 0.89
C ALA A 240 -7.97 -4.85 0.57
N ARG A 241 -8.25 -3.56 0.81
CA ARG A 241 -9.55 -2.96 0.47
C ARG A 241 -9.83 -2.93 -1.03
N ILE A 242 -8.83 -2.66 -1.85
CA ILE A 242 -8.96 -2.68 -3.32
C ILE A 242 -8.56 -4.03 -3.94
N ARG A 243 -8.31 -5.06 -3.11
CA ARG A 243 -7.92 -6.40 -3.55
C ARG A 243 -6.75 -6.42 -4.55
N SER A 244 -5.78 -5.51 -4.37
CA SER A 244 -4.60 -5.43 -5.22
C SER A 244 -3.52 -6.37 -4.71
N ALA A 245 -3.34 -7.49 -5.41
CA ALA A 245 -2.32 -8.48 -5.07
C ALA A 245 -0.89 -7.90 -5.12
N ILE A 246 -0.61 -7.02 -6.08
CA ILE A 246 0.72 -6.41 -6.28
C ILE A 246 1.06 -5.49 -5.11
N LEU A 247 0.16 -4.55 -4.78
CA LEU A 247 0.35 -3.63 -3.66
C LEU A 247 0.40 -4.37 -2.33
N PHE A 248 -0.42 -5.40 -2.17
CA PHE A 248 -0.49 -6.16 -0.93
C PHE A 248 0.80 -6.92 -0.68
N ARG A 249 1.31 -7.65 -1.69
CA ARG A 249 2.59 -8.35 -1.61
C ARG A 249 3.74 -7.40 -1.27
N GLU A 250 3.80 -6.24 -1.92
CA GLU A 250 4.83 -5.23 -1.61
C GLU A 250 4.72 -4.78 -0.15
N ALA A 251 3.54 -4.36 0.28
CA ALA A 251 3.35 -3.82 1.61
C ALA A 251 3.62 -4.85 2.71
N ILE A 252 3.08 -6.06 2.58
CA ILE A 252 3.15 -7.07 3.63
C ILE A 252 4.59 -7.57 3.86
N VAL A 253 5.44 -7.64 2.83
CA VAL A 253 6.85 -8.05 3.04
C VAL A 253 7.62 -7.03 3.91
N HIS A 254 7.29 -5.74 3.81
CA HIS A 254 7.85 -4.73 4.70
C HIS A 254 7.25 -4.80 6.11
N VAL A 255 5.94 -5.07 6.25
CA VAL A 255 5.32 -5.28 7.57
C VAL A 255 6.03 -6.45 8.28
N VAL A 256 6.17 -7.59 7.61
CA VAL A 256 6.84 -8.77 8.15
C VAL A 256 8.28 -8.47 8.56
N GLY A 257 9.06 -7.84 7.68
CA GLY A 257 10.46 -7.51 7.98
C GLY A 257 10.62 -6.54 9.16
N LYS A 258 9.78 -5.49 9.23
CA LYS A 258 9.78 -4.56 10.36
C LYS A 258 9.35 -5.23 11.67
N LEU A 259 8.32 -6.09 11.64
CA LEU A 259 7.87 -6.83 12.83
C LEU A 259 8.96 -7.78 13.36
N ASP A 260 9.66 -8.47 12.47
CA ASP A 260 10.76 -9.37 12.81
C ASP A 260 11.91 -8.60 13.50
N MET A 261 12.28 -7.42 13.00
CA MET A 261 13.26 -6.53 13.63
C MET A 261 12.74 -5.75 14.84
N LYS A 262 11.48 -5.93 15.24
CA LYS A 262 10.83 -5.12 16.29
C LYS A 262 10.89 -3.61 16.01
N GLN A 263 10.88 -3.22 14.74
CA GLN A 263 10.75 -1.82 14.35
C GLN A 263 9.33 -1.30 14.59
N ASP A 264 9.20 0.02 14.59
CA ASP A 264 7.94 0.70 14.88
C ASP A 264 6.91 0.41 13.80
N ILE A 265 5.87 -0.34 14.20
CA ILE A 265 4.63 -0.56 13.46
C ILE A 265 3.51 -0.24 14.44
N ASP A 266 2.50 0.49 13.96
CA ASP A 266 1.31 0.80 14.74
C ASP A 266 0.41 -0.45 14.90
N ARG A 267 0.82 -1.36 15.79
CA ARG A 267 0.07 -2.57 16.13
C ARG A 267 -1.32 -2.24 16.65
N ARG A 268 -1.46 -1.16 17.43
CA ARG A 268 -2.74 -0.74 17.99
C ARG A 268 -3.71 -0.38 16.86
N TRP A 269 -3.27 0.37 15.86
CA TRP A 269 -4.09 0.68 14.68
C TRP A 269 -4.48 -0.56 13.87
N LEU A 270 -3.59 -1.55 13.78
CA LEU A 270 -3.88 -2.82 13.11
C LEU A 270 -4.92 -3.67 13.86
N MET A 271 -5.00 -3.57 15.19
CA MET A 271 -5.98 -4.32 15.99
C MET A 271 -7.40 -3.73 15.99
N ASN A 272 -7.58 -2.52 15.46
CA ASN A 272 -8.85 -1.79 15.55
C ASN A 272 -9.86 -2.13 14.44
N ASN A 273 -9.55 -3.05 13.53
CA ASN A 273 -10.42 -3.39 12.40
C ASN A 273 -10.21 -4.86 12.00
N PRO A 274 -11.29 -5.65 11.74
CA PRO A 274 -11.16 -7.07 11.44
C PRO A 274 -10.23 -7.38 10.26
N LEU A 275 -10.29 -6.60 9.18
CA LEU A 275 -9.42 -6.80 8.02
C LEU A 275 -7.96 -6.51 8.38
N ARG A 276 -7.71 -5.49 9.21
CA ARG A 276 -6.37 -5.17 9.69
C ARG A 276 -5.82 -6.24 10.66
N CYS A 277 -6.69 -6.87 11.46
CA CYS A 277 -6.32 -8.01 12.29
C CYS A 277 -5.86 -9.18 11.42
N LYS A 278 -6.61 -9.53 10.36
CA LYS A 278 -6.18 -10.58 9.39
C LYS A 278 -4.78 -10.29 8.81
N ILE A 279 -4.48 -9.02 8.50
CA ILE A 279 -3.16 -8.59 8.00
C ILE A 279 -2.08 -8.80 9.05
N LEU A 280 -2.34 -8.42 10.31
CA LEU A 280 -1.40 -8.60 11.41
C LEU A 280 -1.15 -10.09 11.70
N GLU A 281 -2.20 -10.91 11.75
CA GLU A 281 -2.11 -12.36 11.96
C GLU A 281 -1.27 -13.05 10.88
N LEU A 282 -1.51 -12.70 9.60
CA LEU A 282 -0.68 -13.17 8.49
C LEU A 282 0.78 -12.74 8.67
N ALA A 283 1.01 -11.48 9.02
CA ALA A 283 2.37 -10.96 9.18
C ALA A 283 3.10 -11.68 10.33
N GLU A 284 2.44 -11.91 11.48
CA GLU A 284 3.02 -12.63 12.61
C GLU A 284 3.31 -14.10 12.31
N LYS A 285 2.41 -14.77 11.55
CA LYS A 285 2.67 -16.11 11.00
C LYS A 285 3.94 -16.11 10.14
N LYS A 286 4.09 -15.16 9.23
CA LYS A 286 5.28 -15.04 8.36
C LYS A 286 6.55 -14.68 9.11
N VAL A 287 6.46 -13.88 10.17
CA VAL A 287 7.60 -13.63 11.08
C VAL A 287 8.06 -14.93 11.73
N LYS A 288 7.15 -15.80 12.15
CA LYS A 288 7.50 -17.11 12.71
C LYS A 288 8.22 -17.99 11.67
N GLU A 289 7.70 -18.07 10.46
CA GLU A 289 8.34 -18.80 9.35
C GLU A 289 9.76 -18.29 9.06
N ILE A 290 9.97 -16.96 9.06
CA ILE A 290 11.30 -16.36 8.88
C ILE A 290 12.24 -16.73 10.03
N LYS A 291 11.76 -16.70 11.28
CA LYS A 291 12.59 -17.08 12.44
C LYS A 291 13.02 -18.54 12.38
N GLU A 292 12.12 -19.44 11.99
CA GLU A 292 12.45 -20.86 11.77
C GLU A 292 13.50 -21.02 10.67
N LYS A 293 13.34 -20.30 9.55
CA LYS A 293 14.33 -20.30 8.46
C LYS A 293 15.69 -19.74 8.88
N LYS A 294 15.72 -18.68 9.69
CA LYS A 294 16.95 -18.13 10.25
C LYS A 294 17.68 -19.15 11.13
N LEU A 295 16.95 -19.86 11.99
CA LEU A 295 17.52 -20.93 12.83
C LEU A 295 18.08 -22.08 11.98
N GLU A 296 17.37 -22.48 10.93
CA GLU A 296 17.85 -23.51 9.99
C GLU A 296 19.14 -23.07 9.29
N VAL A 297 19.17 -21.84 8.77
CA VAL A 297 20.35 -21.25 8.13
C VAL A 297 21.53 -21.18 9.09
N GLU A 298 21.31 -20.71 10.32
CA GLU A 298 22.37 -20.63 11.32
C GLU A 298 22.95 -22.00 11.68
N ARG A 299 22.09 -23.01 11.87
CA ARG A 299 22.54 -24.38 12.08
C ARG A 299 23.35 -24.88 10.90
N ARG A 300 22.87 -24.67 9.67
CA ARG A 300 23.59 -25.07 8.45
C ARG A 300 24.95 -24.39 8.33
N LEU A 301 25.07 -23.11 8.69
CA LEU A 301 26.34 -22.40 8.68
C LEU A 301 27.37 -23.02 9.63
N LEU A 302 26.95 -23.49 10.82
CA LEU A 302 27.83 -24.18 11.76
C LEU A 302 28.18 -25.60 11.30
N ASP A 303 27.19 -26.35 10.82
CA ASP A 303 27.36 -27.77 10.47
C ASP A 303 27.91 -27.98 9.04
N TYR A 304 28.21 -26.91 8.30
CA TYR A 304 28.64 -27.03 6.90
C TYR A 304 30.02 -27.68 6.76
N TYR A 305 30.11 -28.62 5.82
CA TYR A 305 31.35 -29.23 5.33
C TYR A 305 31.33 -29.19 3.80
N PRO A 306 32.38 -28.65 3.16
CA PRO A 306 32.50 -28.74 1.70
C PRO A 306 32.54 -30.19 1.23
N PRO A 307 31.84 -30.56 0.15
CA PRO A 307 31.84 -31.92 -0.38
C PRO A 307 33.24 -32.48 -0.65
N ARG A 308 34.18 -31.63 -1.09
CA ARG A 308 35.60 -32.00 -1.33
C ARG A 308 36.28 -32.57 -0.08
N MET A 309 35.86 -32.13 1.09
CA MET A 309 36.42 -32.49 2.40
C MET A 309 35.76 -33.75 3.00
N MET A 310 34.62 -34.15 2.44
CA MET A 310 33.83 -35.29 2.90
C MET A 310 34.33 -36.58 2.23
N HIS A 311 35.39 -37.15 2.79
CA HIS A 311 35.93 -38.43 2.32
C HIS A 311 35.13 -39.59 2.92
N THR A 312 34.30 -40.25 2.12
CA THR A 312 33.53 -41.45 2.50
C THR A 312 34.23 -42.73 2.04
N GLN A 313 33.91 -43.84 2.69
CA GLN A 313 34.38 -45.16 2.27
C GLN A 313 33.88 -45.47 0.85
N ARG A 314 34.79 -45.85 -0.05
CA ARG A 314 34.47 -46.30 -1.41
C ARG A 314 34.80 -47.78 -1.53
N GLY A 315 33.77 -48.63 -1.59
CA GLY A 315 33.95 -50.08 -1.54
C GLY A 315 34.57 -50.51 -0.20
N ASN A 316 35.73 -51.18 -0.23
CA ASN A 316 36.48 -51.57 0.97
C ASN A 316 37.62 -50.60 1.34
N VAL A 317 37.76 -49.48 0.63
CA VAL A 317 38.86 -48.53 0.87
C VAL A 317 38.40 -47.42 1.80
N VAL A 318 39.04 -47.36 2.97
CA VAL A 318 38.87 -46.27 3.95
C VAL A 318 39.91 -45.17 3.66
N PRO A 319 39.52 -43.88 3.66
CA PRO A 319 40.45 -42.77 3.42
C PRO A 319 41.65 -42.78 4.36
N SER A 320 42.86 -42.65 3.81
CA SER A 320 44.11 -42.65 4.58
C SER A 320 44.43 -41.27 5.16
N ARG A 321 45.36 -41.22 6.14
CA ARG A 321 45.86 -39.96 6.70
C ARG A 321 46.34 -38.98 5.63
N ALA A 322 46.98 -39.47 4.57
CA ALA A 322 47.48 -38.64 3.48
C ALA A 322 46.36 -37.89 2.74
N THR A 323 45.18 -38.51 2.64
CA THR A 323 43.98 -37.91 2.02
C THR A 323 43.50 -36.70 2.80
N TYR A 324 43.50 -36.76 4.14
CA TYR A 324 43.13 -35.62 4.96
C TYR A 324 44.22 -34.55 5.02
N ALA A 325 45.49 -34.95 4.92
CA ALA A 325 46.62 -34.02 4.92
C ALA A 325 46.62 -33.08 3.70
N THR A 326 46.08 -33.50 2.56
CA THR A 326 45.95 -32.63 1.37
C THR A 326 44.95 -31.49 1.56
N ASP A 327 44.02 -31.62 2.50
CA ASP A 327 43.00 -30.62 2.80
C ASP A 327 43.34 -29.77 4.03
N ILE A 328 44.60 -29.78 4.50
CA ILE A 328 45.00 -29.11 5.74
C ILE A 328 44.62 -27.62 5.76
N TYR A 329 44.82 -26.90 4.65
CA TYR A 329 44.44 -25.49 4.53
C TYR A 329 42.93 -25.28 4.53
N LEU A 330 42.17 -26.25 4.00
CA LEU A 330 40.71 -26.22 4.02
C LEU A 330 40.17 -26.48 5.44
N TRP A 331 40.79 -27.39 6.19
CA TRP A 331 40.50 -27.59 7.62
C TRP A 331 40.79 -26.32 8.44
N GLN A 332 41.94 -25.66 8.19
CA GLN A 332 42.28 -24.39 8.84
C GLN A 332 41.28 -23.27 8.49
N ALA A 333 40.98 -23.09 7.21
CA ALA A 333 40.00 -22.10 6.73
C ALA A 333 38.62 -22.32 7.35
N ARG A 334 38.12 -23.56 7.34
CA ARG A 334 36.85 -23.92 7.98
C ARG A 334 36.86 -23.58 9.47
N SER A 335 37.95 -23.90 10.18
CA SER A 335 38.05 -23.64 11.61
C SER A 335 37.98 -22.15 11.92
N LEU A 336 38.67 -21.32 11.13
CA LEU A 336 38.64 -19.86 11.27
C LEU A 336 37.26 -19.27 10.94
N VAL A 337 36.60 -19.75 9.88
CA VAL A 337 35.24 -19.33 9.52
C VAL A 337 34.24 -19.72 10.62
N GLN A 338 34.33 -20.92 11.17
CA GLN A 338 33.49 -21.35 12.28
C GLN A 338 33.73 -20.56 13.55
N GLN A 339 34.98 -20.20 13.84
CA GLN A 339 35.30 -19.32 14.96
C GLN A 339 34.65 -17.95 14.78
N TYR A 340 34.69 -17.36 13.57
CA TYR A 340 34.00 -16.11 13.27
C TYR A 340 32.48 -16.22 13.45
N ILE A 341 31.85 -17.27 12.91
CA ILE A 341 30.41 -17.51 13.04
C ILE A 341 30.03 -17.69 14.51
N SER A 342 30.77 -18.51 15.24
CA SER A 342 30.53 -18.78 16.66
C SER A 342 30.70 -17.50 17.48
N SER A 343 31.75 -16.72 17.24
CA SER A 343 31.97 -15.43 17.88
C SER A 343 30.82 -14.47 17.59
N SER A 344 30.33 -14.42 16.35
CA SER A 344 29.18 -13.61 15.97
C SER A 344 27.91 -14.03 16.72
N TYR A 345 27.73 -15.32 16.97
CA TYR A 345 26.60 -15.85 17.74
C TYR A 345 26.71 -15.46 19.22
N PHE A 346 27.89 -15.62 19.82
CA PHE A 346 28.14 -15.17 21.19
C PHE A 346 27.95 -13.66 21.38
N SER A 347 28.27 -12.87 20.36
CA SER A 347 28.02 -11.42 20.34
C SER A 347 26.56 -11.05 20.01
N ASN A 348 25.64 -12.01 19.92
CA ASN A 348 24.23 -11.82 19.54
C ASN A 348 24.04 -11.07 18.20
N LEU A 349 24.93 -11.25 17.22
CA LEU A 349 24.81 -10.61 15.90
C LEU A 349 23.89 -11.40 14.95
N HIS A 350 23.31 -12.51 15.40
CA HIS A 350 22.50 -13.44 14.62
C HIS A 350 20.98 -13.17 14.81
N HIS A 351 20.06 -14.12 14.60
CA HIS A 351 18.60 -13.88 14.66
C HIS A 351 18.10 -13.23 15.96
N ARG A 352 18.86 -13.32 17.06
CA ARG A 352 18.55 -12.69 18.36
C ARG A 352 19.03 -11.25 18.48
N GLY A 353 19.82 -10.78 17.53
CA GLY A 353 20.35 -9.44 17.49
C GLY A 353 19.26 -8.37 17.35
N PRO A 354 19.60 -7.11 17.67
CA PRO A 354 18.66 -5.99 17.56
C PRO A 354 18.21 -5.74 16.11
N ASP A 355 19.02 -6.12 15.13
CA ASP A 355 18.71 -6.05 13.70
C ASP A 355 18.11 -7.36 13.16
N GLY A 356 17.80 -8.33 14.03
CA GLY A 356 17.35 -9.65 13.64
C GLY A 356 18.38 -10.45 12.83
N GLY A 357 19.66 -10.09 12.89
CA GLY A 357 20.76 -10.76 12.19
C GLY A 357 20.95 -10.31 10.74
N VAL A 358 20.24 -9.27 10.29
CA VAL A 358 20.29 -8.78 8.90
C VAL A 358 21.72 -8.48 8.47
N HIS A 359 22.49 -7.76 9.30
CA HIS A 359 23.88 -7.43 8.99
C HIS A 359 24.73 -8.70 8.89
N PHE A 360 24.62 -9.61 9.85
CA PHE A 360 25.35 -10.88 9.84
C PHE A 360 25.08 -11.70 8.56
N TYR A 361 23.80 -11.91 8.19
CA TYR A 361 23.49 -12.68 6.97
C TYR A 361 24.01 -11.99 5.71
N ARG A 362 23.93 -10.65 5.64
CA ARG A 362 24.47 -9.88 4.52
C ARG A 362 25.99 -9.97 4.43
N THR A 363 26.69 -9.95 5.56
CA THR A 363 28.14 -10.11 5.63
C THR A 363 28.57 -11.48 5.12
N ILE A 364 27.90 -12.56 5.55
CA ILE A 364 28.15 -13.91 5.03
C ILE A 364 27.83 -13.98 3.53
N GLY A 365 26.71 -13.41 3.09
CA GLY A 365 26.30 -13.42 1.68
C GLY A 365 27.20 -12.61 0.75
N HIS A 366 27.87 -11.58 1.28
CA HIS A 366 28.85 -10.80 0.53
C HIS A 366 30.17 -11.56 0.35
N GLY A 367 30.64 -12.25 1.40
CA GLY A 367 31.94 -12.95 1.36
C GLY A 367 33.12 -11.98 1.24
N GLY A 368 34.26 -12.47 0.73
CA GLY A 368 35.45 -11.66 0.51
C GLY A 368 35.93 -10.94 1.78
N GLU A 369 36.21 -9.64 1.67
CA GLU A 369 36.73 -8.80 2.76
C GLU A 369 35.65 -8.39 3.80
N ALA A 370 34.36 -8.72 3.60
CA ALA A 370 33.31 -8.33 4.55
C ALA A 370 33.46 -8.98 5.93
N TYR A 371 34.13 -10.13 5.99
CA TYR A 371 34.55 -10.76 7.24
C TYR A 371 35.83 -11.55 7.01
N LEU A 372 36.65 -11.70 8.06
CA LEU A 372 37.98 -12.32 7.96
C LEU A 372 38.77 -11.70 6.80
N GLY A 373 38.80 -10.37 6.77
CA GLY A 373 39.58 -9.58 5.83
C GLY A 373 41.03 -9.44 6.26
N LYS A 374 41.82 -8.69 5.49
CA LYS A 374 43.29 -8.55 5.67
C LYS A 374 43.70 -8.29 7.12
N ASP A 375 43.12 -7.27 7.75
CA ASP A 375 43.48 -6.86 9.12
C ASP A 375 43.23 -7.97 10.14
N SER A 376 42.15 -8.74 9.99
CA SER A 376 41.84 -9.87 10.87
C SER A 376 42.77 -11.06 10.67
N LEU A 377 43.35 -11.19 9.46
CA LEU A 377 44.25 -12.29 9.11
C LEU A 377 45.69 -12.02 9.56
N GLU A 378 46.12 -10.77 9.74
CA GLU A 378 47.44 -10.45 10.27
C GLU A 378 47.64 -11.07 11.66
N SER A 379 46.69 -10.86 12.58
CA SER A 379 46.73 -11.48 13.92
C SER A 379 46.69 -13.02 13.87
N PHE A 380 46.05 -13.61 12.85
CA PHE A 380 46.09 -15.06 12.65
C PHE A 380 47.49 -15.53 12.24
N TYR A 381 48.17 -14.81 11.34
CA TYR A 381 49.51 -15.17 10.90
C TYR A 381 50.59 -14.99 11.97
N ASP A 382 50.38 -14.10 12.94
CA ASP A 382 51.27 -13.95 14.10
C ASP A 382 51.24 -15.19 15.00
N CYS A 383 50.05 -15.80 15.16
CA CYS A 383 49.89 -17.05 15.90
C CYS A 383 50.29 -18.29 15.10
N PHE A 384 50.09 -18.25 13.77
CA PHE A 384 50.30 -19.39 12.86
C PHE A 384 51.19 -18.98 11.69
N MET A 385 52.50 -18.94 11.94
CA MET A 385 53.47 -18.55 10.92
C MET A 385 53.42 -19.48 9.69
N MET A 386 53.42 -18.88 8.50
CA MET A 386 53.32 -19.57 7.22
C MET A 386 54.29 -18.96 6.20
N SER A 387 54.83 -19.80 5.32
CA SER A 387 55.54 -19.32 4.12
C SER A 387 54.59 -18.56 3.18
N GLY A 388 55.12 -17.70 2.31
CA GLY A 388 54.28 -16.97 1.35
C GLY A 388 53.40 -17.89 0.48
N LYS A 389 53.94 -19.03 0.04
CA LYS A 389 53.19 -20.04 -0.71
C LYS A 389 52.06 -20.66 0.13
N ALA A 390 52.33 -20.97 1.40
CA ALA A 390 51.32 -21.50 2.32
C ALA A 390 50.21 -20.48 2.61
N LYS A 391 50.56 -19.20 2.79
CA LYS A 391 49.56 -18.11 2.94
C LYS A 391 48.63 -18.03 1.73
N HIS A 392 49.18 -18.14 0.51
CA HIS A 392 48.38 -18.12 -0.70
C HIS A 392 47.40 -19.30 -0.77
N CYS A 393 47.88 -20.54 -0.56
CA CYS A 393 47.00 -21.72 -0.53
C CYS A 393 45.92 -21.65 0.57
N PHE A 394 46.24 -21.07 1.73
CA PHE A 394 45.28 -20.83 2.79
C PHE A 394 44.23 -19.79 2.41
N LEU A 395 44.63 -18.67 1.80
CA LEU A 395 43.71 -17.63 1.35
C LEU A 395 42.75 -18.17 0.28
N ASP A 396 43.25 -18.96 -0.67
CA ASP A 396 42.42 -19.60 -1.69
C ASP A 396 41.39 -20.55 -1.05
N ALA A 397 41.81 -21.34 -0.06
CA ALA A 397 40.92 -22.22 0.69
C ALA A 397 39.89 -21.44 1.53
N LEU A 398 40.28 -20.29 2.09
CA LEU A 398 39.40 -19.41 2.83
C LEU A 398 38.34 -18.79 1.92
N GLU A 399 38.73 -18.24 0.77
CA GLU A 399 37.76 -17.65 -0.16
C GLU A 399 36.80 -18.71 -0.69
N PHE A 400 37.32 -19.90 -1.05
CA PHE A 400 36.48 -21.04 -1.40
C PHE A 400 35.45 -21.38 -0.31
N MET A 401 35.87 -21.42 0.97
CA MET A 401 34.94 -21.62 2.08
C MET A 401 33.89 -20.52 2.17
N LYS A 402 34.27 -19.24 2.01
CA LYS A 402 33.33 -18.11 2.05
C LYS A 402 32.30 -18.20 0.93
N ASP A 403 32.73 -18.56 -0.29
CA ASP A 403 31.86 -18.74 -1.44
C ASP A 403 30.83 -19.87 -1.22
N GLU A 404 31.25 -20.99 -0.65
CA GLU A 404 30.37 -22.12 -0.35
C GLU A 404 29.28 -21.81 0.69
N LEU A 405 29.48 -20.79 1.54
CA LEU A 405 28.46 -20.36 2.51
C LEU A 405 27.42 -19.40 1.93
N LYS A 406 27.72 -18.70 0.82
CA LYS A 406 26.78 -17.74 0.20
C LYS A 406 25.44 -18.38 -0.18
N PRO A 407 25.39 -19.58 -0.79
CA PRO A 407 24.13 -20.26 -1.09
C PRO A 407 23.26 -20.56 0.13
N ILE A 408 23.87 -20.76 1.31
CA ILE A 408 23.16 -21.10 2.56
C ILE A 408 22.30 -19.92 3.03
N VAL A 409 22.81 -18.70 2.93
CA VAL A 409 22.09 -17.48 3.35
C VAL A 409 21.26 -16.85 2.24
N ARG A 410 21.48 -17.26 0.98
CA ARG A 410 20.87 -16.65 -0.22
C ARG A 410 19.36 -16.46 -0.10
N ASP A 411 18.66 -17.48 0.41
CA ASP A 411 17.21 -17.45 0.45
C ASP A 411 16.65 -16.48 1.52
N LEU A 412 17.44 -16.07 2.52
CA LEU A 412 17.12 -14.98 3.44
C LEU A 412 17.39 -13.60 2.82
N LEU A 413 18.36 -13.52 1.91
CA LEU A 413 18.77 -12.28 1.26
C LEU A 413 18.02 -11.97 -0.03
N HIS A 414 17.12 -12.85 -0.45
CA HIS A 414 16.29 -12.63 -1.63
C HIS A 414 15.30 -11.48 -1.39
N ASP A 415 15.51 -10.35 -2.08
CA ASP A 415 14.61 -9.20 -2.01
C ASP A 415 13.36 -9.45 -2.87
N ARG A 416 12.18 -9.50 -2.24
CA ARG A 416 10.90 -9.64 -2.93
C ARG A 416 10.15 -8.31 -3.08
N SER A 417 10.78 -7.19 -2.75
CA SER A 417 10.20 -5.86 -2.98
C SER A 417 10.34 -5.43 -4.44
N GLN A 418 9.40 -4.62 -4.91
CA GLN A 418 9.32 -4.03 -6.26
C GLN A 418 10.18 -2.77 -6.39
N ALA A 419 10.58 -2.18 -5.26
CA ALA A 419 11.48 -1.04 -5.21
C ALA A 419 12.84 -1.38 -5.83
N LYS A 420 13.17 -0.73 -6.95
CA LYS A 420 14.52 -0.73 -7.50
C LYS A 420 15.37 0.13 -6.58
N ARG A 421 16.45 -0.45 -6.07
CA ARG A 421 17.49 0.28 -5.33
C ARG A 421 18.76 0.31 -6.18
N HIS A 422 19.32 1.49 -6.36
CA HIS A 422 20.55 1.66 -7.13
C HIS A 422 21.77 1.16 -6.34
N GLU A 423 22.84 0.81 -7.05
CA GLU A 423 24.12 0.51 -6.40
C GLU A 423 24.59 1.74 -5.62
N GLY A 424 24.82 1.57 -4.32
CA GLY A 424 25.18 2.66 -3.40
C GLY A 424 24.04 3.23 -2.56
N GLU A 425 22.77 2.87 -2.83
CA GLU A 425 21.68 3.16 -1.90
C GLU A 425 21.71 2.20 -0.71
N ASP A 426 21.41 2.73 0.49
CA ASP A 426 21.30 1.93 1.70
C ASP A 426 20.25 0.83 1.51
N LYS A 427 20.68 -0.43 1.66
CA LYS A 427 19.75 -1.57 1.73
C LYS A 427 18.80 -1.34 2.89
N LEU A 428 17.56 -1.79 2.75
CA LEU A 428 16.59 -1.73 3.86
C LEU A 428 17.19 -2.31 5.14
N PRO A 429 16.89 -1.77 6.32
CA PRO A 429 17.42 -2.32 7.54
C PRO A 429 16.86 -3.71 7.85
N TRP A 430 15.71 -4.10 7.26
CA TRP A 430 15.08 -5.43 7.41
C TRP A 430 15.21 -6.31 6.16
N LEU A 431 14.84 -7.60 6.31
CA LEU A 431 14.69 -8.56 5.21
C LEU A 431 13.29 -8.49 4.60
N THR A 432 13.19 -8.69 3.29
CA THR A 432 11.94 -8.74 2.51
C THR A 432 11.73 -10.11 1.86
N CYS A 433 12.35 -11.17 2.40
CA CYS A 433 12.35 -12.51 1.79
C CYS A 433 11.06 -13.31 1.98
N ALA A 434 10.09 -12.78 2.73
CA ALA A 434 8.81 -13.43 3.03
C ALA A 434 8.06 -13.78 1.73
N LYS A 435 7.71 -15.06 1.55
CA LYS A 435 6.88 -15.49 0.43
C LYS A 435 5.41 -15.47 0.84
N ILE A 436 4.61 -14.74 0.08
CA ILE A 436 3.17 -14.58 0.28
C ILE A 436 2.46 -15.27 -0.88
N LEU A 437 1.66 -16.28 -0.57
CA LEU A 437 0.89 -17.02 -1.55
C LEU A 437 -0.47 -16.35 -1.78
N GLU A 438 -1.16 -16.70 -2.86
CA GLU A 438 -2.43 -16.05 -3.22
C GLU A 438 -3.54 -16.45 -2.24
N GLU A 439 -3.59 -17.71 -1.87
CA GLU A 439 -4.47 -18.28 -0.85
C GLU A 439 -4.29 -17.66 0.55
N GLU A 440 -3.21 -16.92 0.78
CA GLU A 440 -2.94 -16.22 2.03
C GLU A 440 -3.47 -14.78 2.03
N PHE A 441 -4.01 -14.30 0.90
CA PHE A 441 -4.59 -12.96 0.85
C PHE A 441 -5.86 -12.86 1.70
N PRO A 442 -6.07 -11.73 2.40
CA PRO A 442 -7.14 -11.61 3.37
C PRO A 442 -8.56 -11.62 2.77
N TRP A 443 -8.68 -11.47 1.44
CA TRP A 443 -9.94 -11.45 0.70
C TRP A 443 -10.27 -12.76 -0.04
N GLU A 444 -9.39 -13.77 -0.02
CA GLU A 444 -9.66 -15.09 -0.62
C GLU A 444 -10.50 -16.00 0.30
N GLN A 445 -10.66 -15.60 1.56
CA GLN A 445 -11.44 -16.33 2.57
C GLN A 445 -12.81 -15.69 2.84
N ASP A 446 -13.22 -14.71 2.01
CA ASP A 446 -14.48 -13.97 2.15
C ASP A 446 -15.63 -14.59 1.35
#